data_AF-A0A6L6U9V7-F1
#
_entry.id   AF-A0A6L6U9V7-F1
#
_cell.length_a   1.000
_cell.length_b   1.000
_cell.length_c   1.000
_cell.angle_alpha   90.00
_cell.angle_beta   90.00
_cell.angle_gamma   90.00
#
_symmetry.space_group_name_H-M   'P 1'
#
loop_
_entity.id
_entity.type
_entity.pdbx_description
1 polymer ?
#
loop_
_entity_poly.entity_id
_entity_poly.type
_entity_poly.pdbx_seq_one_letter_code
_entity_poly.pdbx_strand_id
1 'polypeptide(L)'
;MKSILNSLKIAFTFLILVGCSNSDDSDSNVYGTIQLSGADTAVVGSSLTVGNIDSDALDTTGTSSSVVLLDENTTFVNGEIESSDYSNAFIIVAAEFNAVDEADVEKSISMTIVKNGVQMSYVCTSPATTSGGNIDCGTGFSVDKVEQEIIFSNTTVINVENENVLTMNGVIQYN
;
A
#
# COMPACT_ATOMS: atom_id res chain seq x y z
N MET A 1 -23.59 -40.03 -60.86
CA MET A 1 -24.98 -39.93 -60.37
C MET A 1 -24.92 -40.20 -58.88
N LYS A 2 -24.95 -39.27 -57.93
CA LYS A 2 -25.74 -38.04 -57.67
C LYS A 2 -27.23 -38.32 -57.39
N SER A 3 -27.59 -38.38 -56.10
CA SER A 3 -28.84 -37.92 -55.47
C SER A 3 -28.67 -38.13 -53.93
N ILE A 4 -28.48 -37.14 -53.03
CA ILE A 4 -29.22 -35.92 -52.64
C ILE A 4 -30.20 -36.18 -51.46
N LEU A 5 -29.99 -35.37 -50.39
CA LEU A 5 -30.87 -35.01 -49.24
C LEU A 5 -31.09 -36.10 -48.15
N ASN A 6 -31.14 -35.80 -46.84
CA ASN A 6 -31.65 -34.58 -46.22
C ASN A 6 -31.05 -34.32 -44.83
N SER A 7 -30.88 -33.03 -44.53
CA SER A 7 -30.39 -32.44 -43.29
C SER A 7 -31.40 -32.50 -42.14
N LEU A 8 -30.93 -32.81 -40.93
CA LEU A 8 -31.61 -32.40 -39.69
C LEU A 8 -30.58 -31.91 -38.67
N LYS A 9 -30.42 -30.58 -38.61
CA LYS A 9 -29.67 -29.90 -37.55
C LYS A 9 -30.62 -29.74 -36.36
N ILE A 10 -30.37 -30.46 -35.28
CA ILE A 10 -31.02 -30.20 -33.99
C ILE A 10 -30.12 -29.24 -33.23
N ALA A 11 -30.52 -27.96 -33.20
CA ALA A 11 -29.93 -26.96 -32.33
C ALA A 11 -30.57 -27.09 -30.94
N PHE A 12 -29.80 -27.55 -29.96
CA PHE A 12 -30.19 -27.47 -28.55
C PHE A 12 -29.76 -26.10 -28.02
N THR A 13 -30.68 -25.14 -28.05
CA THR A 13 -30.51 -23.87 -27.35
C THR A 13 -30.78 -24.11 -25.88
N PHE A 14 -29.73 -24.33 -25.10
CA PHE A 14 -29.81 -24.28 -23.64
C PHE A 14 -29.94 -22.81 -23.23
N LEU A 15 -31.14 -22.45 -22.78
CA LEU A 15 -31.43 -21.17 -22.15
C LEU A 15 -30.80 -21.20 -20.75
N ILE A 16 -29.58 -20.67 -20.61
CA ILE A 16 -28.98 -20.42 -19.30
C ILE A 16 -29.64 -19.15 -18.78
N LEU A 17 -30.58 -19.31 -17.84
CA LEU A 17 -30.99 -18.25 -16.93
C LEU A 17 -29.79 -17.96 -16.04
N VAL A 18 -28.93 -17.04 -16.48
CA VAL A 18 -27.97 -16.39 -15.58
C VAL A 18 -28.82 -15.51 -14.67
N GLY A 19 -29.08 -16.00 -13.47
CA GLY A 19 -29.55 -15.14 -12.39
C GLY A 19 -28.48 -14.08 -12.16
N CYS A 20 -28.83 -12.83 -12.42
CA CYS A 20 -28.11 -11.70 -11.85
C CYS A 20 -28.31 -11.78 -10.34
N SER A 21 -27.42 -12.48 -9.63
CA SER A 21 -27.16 -12.08 -8.26
C SER A 21 -26.50 -10.71 -8.37
N ASN A 22 -27.23 -9.66 -7.98
CA ASN A 22 -26.59 -8.46 -7.48
C ASN A 22 -25.78 -8.90 -6.26
N SER A 23 -24.55 -9.32 -6.52
CA SER A 23 -23.50 -9.18 -5.52
C SER A 23 -23.23 -7.68 -5.49
N ASP A 24 -23.69 -7.03 -4.44
CA ASP A 24 -23.08 -5.77 -4.02
C ASP A 24 -21.63 -6.12 -3.69
N ASP A 25 -20.77 -6.08 -4.72
CA ASP A 25 -19.33 -6.09 -4.54
C ASP A 25 -19.00 -4.80 -3.79
N SER A 26 -18.75 -4.94 -2.50
CA SER A 26 -18.02 -3.93 -1.75
C SER A 26 -16.62 -3.88 -2.37
N ASP A 27 -16.43 -3.03 -3.37
CA ASP A 27 -15.15 -2.78 -4.00
C ASP A 27 -14.16 -2.39 -2.89
N SER A 28 -13.29 -3.33 -2.51
CA SER A 28 -12.11 -3.02 -1.70
C SER A 28 -11.17 -2.25 -2.62
N ASN A 29 -11.00 -0.95 -2.36
CA ASN A 29 -10.10 -0.12 -3.15
C ASN A 29 -8.66 -0.61 -2.90
N VAL A 30 -8.09 -1.38 -3.82
CA VAL A 30 -6.68 -1.78 -3.77
C VAL A 30 -5.85 -0.79 -4.59
N TYR A 31 -5.09 0.07 -3.91
CA TYR A 31 -4.24 1.08 -4.55
C TYR A 31 -2.85 0.56 -4.94
N GLY A 32 -2.46 -0.60 -4.40
CA GLY A 32 -1.20 -1.26 -4.72
C GLY A 32 -0.77 -2.26 -3.66
N THR A 33 0.33 -2.95 -3.91
CA THR A 33 0.94 -3.88 -2.95
C THR A 33 2.43 -3.64 -2.86
N ILE A 34 2.92 -3.49 -1.63
CA ILE A 34 4.33 -3.35 -1.30
C ILE A 34 4.84 -4.73 -0.90
N GLN A 35 5.80 -5.26 -1.64
CA GLN A 35 6.54 -6.46 -1.29
C GLN A 35 7.62 -6.14 -0.26
N LEU A 36 7.69 -6.96 0.79
CA LEU A 36 8.66 -6.85 1.87
C LEU A 36 9.66 -7.99 1.78
N SER A 37 10.93 -7.69 2.05
CA SER A 37 11.98 -8.68 2.26
C SER A 37 12.87 -8.24 3.40
N GLY A 38 13.43 -9.19 4.15
CA GLY A 38 14.24 -8.92 5.35
C GLY A 38 13.90 -9.86 6.50
N ALA A 39 14.64 -9.76 7.59
CA ALA A 39 14.53 -10.69 8.72
C ALA A 39 13.14 -10.66 9.39
N ASP A 40 12.54 -9.46 9.52
CA ASP A 40 11.26 -9.28 10.20
C ASP A 40 10.05 -9.80 9.40
N THR A 41 10.21 -10.15 8.11
CA THR A 41 9.10 -10.68 7.29
C THR A 41 8.53 -12.00 7.80
N ALA A 42 9.28 -12.75 8.60
CA ALA A 42 8.78 -13.92 9.32
C ALA A 42 7.72 -13.57 10.38
N VAL A 43 7.68 -12.31 10.83
CA VAL A 43 6.76 -11.78 11.84
C VAL A 43 5.68 -10.92 11.20
N VAL A 44 6.06 -9.95 10.35
CA VAL A 44 5.11 -8.98 9.77
C VAL A 44 4.47 -9.43 8.45
N GLY A 45 4.97 -10.51 7.85
CA GLY A 45 4.59 -10.97 6.52
C GLY A 45 5.47 -10.40 5.41
N SER A 46 5.23 -10.85 4.18
CA SER A 46 6.03 -10.51 3.00
C SER A 46 5.38 -9.47 2.09
N SER A 47 4.20 -8.96 2.43
CA SER A 47 3.49 -7.99 1.61
C SER A 47 2.51 -7.14 2.42
N LEU A 48 2.35 -5.89 2.03
CA LEU A 48 1.35 -4.95 2.54
C LEU A 48 0.49 -4.47 1.37
N THR A 49 -0.83 -4.66 1.46
CA THR A 49 -1.78 -4.20 0.44
C THR A 49 -2.44 -2.92 0.91
N VAL A 50 -2.27 -1.84 0.14
CA VAL A 50 -2.78 -0.51 0.49
C VAL A 50 -4.25 -0.42 0.10
N GLY A 51 -5.10 -0.21 1.10
CA GLY A 51 -6.56 -0.16 0.99
C GLY A 51 -7.15 1.23 1.16
N ASN A 52 -6.47 2.11 1.92
CA ASN A 52 -6.91 3.49 2.16
C ASN A 52 -5.72 4.44 2.12
N ILE A 53 -5.95 5.69 1.70
CA ILE A 53 -4.92 6.71 1.54
C ILE A 53 -5.44 8.07 2.02
N ASP A 54 -4.64 8.76 2.84
CA ASP A 54 -4.78 10.21 3.06
C ASP A 54 -3.65 10.92 2.31
N SER A 55 -4.03 11.49 1.16
CA SER A 55 -3.10 12.12 0.23
C SER A 55 -2.73 13.54 0.61
N ASP A 56 -3.42 14.21 1.52
CA ASP A 56 -3.01 15.53 2.01
C ASP A 56 -2.20 15.40 3.30
N ALA A 57 -2.65 14.53 4.21
CA ALA A 57 -1.97 14.18 5.46
C ALA A 57 -1.68 15.34 6.41
N LEU A 58 -2.09 16.57 6.08
CA LEU A 58 -1.80 17.77 6.86
C LEU A 58 -2.36 17.68 8.29
N ASP A 59 -3.60 17.20 8.44
CA ASP A 59 -4.26 17.09 9.74
C ASP A 59 -3.63 16.01 10.63
N THR A 60 -2.98 15.00 10.04
CA THR A 60 -2.52 13.78 10.73
C THR A 60 -1.02 13.79 10.97
N THR A 61 -0.23 14.42 10.11
CA THR A 61 1.23 14.50 10.19
C THR A 61 1.75 15.92 10.43
N GLY A 62 0.90 16.93 10.28
CA GLY A 62 1.28 18.34 10.35
C GLY A 62 1.96 18.88 9.09
N THR A 63 2.04 18.10 8.01
CA THR A 63 2.62 18.54 6.74
C THR A 63 1.90 18.00 5.50
N SER A 64 1.67 18.88 4.53
CA SER A 64 1.13 18.54 3.22
C SER A 64 2.16 17.93 2.27
N SER A 65 3.42 17.73 2.69
CA SER A 65 4.44 17.03 1.89
C SER A 65 4.39 15.52 2.08
N SER A 66 3.48 15.02 2.91
CA SER A 66 3.33 13.60 3.20
C SER A 66 2.07 12.99 2.58
N VAL A 67 2.05 11.66 2.53
CA VAL A 67 0.91 10.80 2.24
C VAL A 67 0.88 9.69 3.29
N VAL A 68 -0.30 9.38 3.81
CA VAL A 68 -0.50 8.24 4.71
C VAL A 68 -1.16 7.09 3.97
N LEU A 69 -0.53 5.91 4.00
CA LEU A 69 -1.02 4.67 3.43
C LEU A 69 -1.48 3.74 4.55
N LEU A 70 -2.67 3.17 4.38
CA LEU A 70 -3.32 2.32 5.36
C LEU A 70 -3.77 1.00 4.70
N ASP A 71 -3.93 -0.03 5.52
CA ASP A 71 -4.59 -1.26 5.09
C ASP A 71 -6.10 -1.04 4.85
N GLU A 72 -6.78 -2.07 4.33
CA GLU A 72 -8.22 -2.01 4.00
C GLU A 72 -9.13 -1.81 5.23
N ASN A 73 -8.70 -2.23 6.42
CA ASN A 73 -9.49 -2.22 7.64
C ASN A 73 -9.22 -0.97 8.50
N THR A 74 -8.29 -0.11 8.08
CA THR A 74 -7.86 1.09 8.79
C THR A 74 -8.20 2.34 7.96
N THR A 75 -8.85 3.32 8.57
CA THR A 75 -9.34 4.53 7.89
C THR A 75 -9.24 5.76 8.79
N PHE A 76 -9.62 6.93 8.27
CA PHE A 76 -9.72 8.17 9.02
C PHE A 76 -11.18 8.45 9.38
N VAL A 77 -11.48 8.64 10.66
CA VAL A 77 -12.78 9.05 11.17
C VAL A 77 -12.60 10.34 11.96
N ASN A 78 -13.17 11.44 11.46
CA ASN A 78 -13.03 12.77 12.06
C ASN A 78 -11.57 13.23 12.25
N GLY A 79 -10.67 12.84 11.35
CA GLY A 79 -9.24 13.19 11.41
C GLY A 79 -8.40 12.27 12.32
N GLU A 80 -9.00 11.26 12.95
CA GLU A 80 -8.31 10.26 13.75
C GLU A 80 -8.24 8.93 13.01
N ILE A 81 -7.15 8.19 13.20
CA ILE A 81 -6.98 6.85 12.61
C ILE A 81 -7.78 5.84 13.43
N GLU A 82 -8.68 5.12 12.77
CA GLU A 82 -9.51 4.07 13.35
C GLU A 82 -9.33 2.77 12.56
N SER A 83 -9.18 1.65 13.26
CA SER A 83 -9.07 0.33 12.65
C SER A 83 -10.16 -0.61 13.15
N SER A 84 -10.69 -1.42 12.24
CA SER A 84 -11.61 -2.52 12.60
C SER A 84 -10.88 -3.83 12.92
N ASP A 85 -9.58 -3.95 12.60
CA ASP A 85 -8.70 -5.05 12.99
C ASP A 85 -7.37 -4.53 13.57
N TYR A 86 -7.40 -4.14 14.84
CA TYR A 86 -6.21 -3.74 15.59
C TYR A 86 -5.13 -4.83 15.71
N SER A 87 -5.44 -6.09 15.37
CA SER A 87 -4.45 -7.17 15.40
C SER A 87 -3.72 -7.34 14.07
N ASN A 88 -4.26 -6.84 12.96
CA ASN A 88 -3.66 -6.90 11.63
C ASN A 88 -3.88 -5.58 10.88
N ALA A 89 -3.05 -4.59 11.17
CA ALA A 89 -3.13 -3.27 10.57
C ALA A 89 -1.75 -2.76 10.18
N PHE A 90 -1.69 -1.81 9.24
CA PHE A 90 -0.47 -1.03 9.05
C PHE A 90 -0.79 0.43 8.74
N ILE A 91 0.17 1.28 9.10
CA ILE A 91 0.19 2.70 8.79
C ILE A 91 1.57 3.02 8.25
N ILE A 92 1.64 3.64 7.06
CA ILE A 92 2.88 4.13 6.47
C ILE A 92 2.72 5.61 6.20
N VAL A 93 3.52 6.43 6.84
CA VAL A 93 3.69 7.85 6.49
C VAL A 93 4.89 7.96 5.58
N ALA A 94 4.65 8.32 4.33
CA ALA A 94 5.66 8.51 3.29
C ALA A 94 5.72 10.00 2.92
N ALA A 95 6.91 10.60 2.94
CA ALA A 95 7.09 12.00 2.59
C ALA A 95 8.31 12.20 1.69
N GLU A 96 8.16 13.09 0.72
CA GLU A 96 9.23 13.66 -0.08
C GLU A 96 9.12 15.19 0.00
N PHE A 97 10.13 15.81 0.58
CA PHE A 97 10.23 17.23 0.81
C PHE A 97 10.96 17.89 -0.35
N ASN A 98 10.50 19.06 -0.75
CA ASN A 98 11.12 19.85 -1.80
C ASN A 98 11.95 21.01 -1.21
N ALA A 99 12.68 21.73 -2.06
CA ALA A 99 13.54 22.83 -1.63
C ALA A 99 12.81 23.99 -0.92
N VAL A 100 11.48 24.09 -1.05
CA VAL A 100 10.64 25.09 -0.36
C VAL A 100 10.36 24.68 1.08
N ASP A 101 10.46 23.40 1.40
CA ASP A 101 10.14 22.88 2.73
C ASP A 101 11.26 23.16 3.77
N GLU A 102 12.42 23.68 3.33
CA GLU A 102 13.61 23.96 4.14
C GLU A 102 14.00 22.78 5.07
N ALA A 103 13.68 21.56 4.66
CA ALA A 103 13.90 20.37 5.47
C ALA A 103 15.35 19.89 5.36
N ASP A 104 15.93 19.49 6.51
CA ASP A 104 17.24 18.84 6.56
C ASP A 104 17.25 17.43 5.94
N VAL A 105 16.06 16.89 5.67
CA VAL A 105 15.82 15.60 5.02
C VAL A 105 14.96 15.80 3.77
N GLU A 106 15.35 15.16 2.68
CA GLU A 106 14.63 15.17 1.40
C GLU A 106 13.50 14.14 1.41
N LYS A 107 13.69 13.02 2.10
CA LYS A 107 12.71 11.92 2.12
C LYS A 107 12.61 11.31 3.49
N SER A 108 11.43 10.81 3.85
CA SER A 108 11.25 10.05 5.08
C SER A 108 10.14 9.02 4.95
N ILE A 109 10.32 7.90 5.64
CA ILE A 109 9.27 6.93 5.91
C ILE A 109 9.19 6.72 7.41
N SER A 110 7.98 6.74 7.95
CA SER A 110 7.66 6.21 9.28
C SER A 110 6.54 5.20 9.13
N MET A 111 6.74 3.98 9.62
CA MET A 111 5.83 2.87 9.41
C MET A 111 5.59 2.11 10.70
N THR A 112 4.33 1.73 10.92
CA THR A 112 3.94 0.77 11.95
C THR A 112 3.20 -0.38 11.29
N ILE A 113 3.61 -1.62 11.60
CA ILE A 113 2.90 -2.83 11.19
C ILE A 113 2.51 -3.60 12.45
N VAL A 114 1.23 -3.91 12.58
CA VAL A 114 0.70 -4.82 13.60
C VAL A 114 0.30 -6.11 12.90
N LYS A 115 0.85 -7.24 13.35
CA LYS A 115 0.51 -8.56 12.83
C LYS A 115 0.29 -9.54 13.97
N ASN A 116 -0.90 -10.16 14.02
CA ASN A 116 -1.33 -11.02 15.12
C ASN A 116 -1.13 -10.35 16.51
N GLY A 117 -1.36 -9.04 16.60
CA GLY A 117 -1.19 -8.26 17.83
C GLY A 117 0.27 -7.93 18.20
N VAL A 118 1.25 -8.31 17.38
CA VAL A 118 2.65 -7.89 17.52
C VAL A 118 2.88 -6.64 16.69
N GLN A 119 3.29 -5.56 17.33
CA GLN A 119 3.61 -4.29 16.68
C GLN A 119 5.11 -4.18 16.39
N MET A 120 5.47 -3.72 15.19
CA MET A 120 6.82 -3.33 14.82
C MET A 120 6.81 -1.96 14.15
N SER A 121 7.78 -1.13 14.49
CA SER A 121 7.90 0.23 13.96
C SER A 121 9.20 0.40 13.20
N TYR A 122 9.13 1.03 12.04
CA TYR A 122 10.24 1.19 11.11
C TYR A 122 10.36 2.63 10.66
N VAL A 123 11.59 3.06 10.37
CA VAL A 123 11.86 4.41 9.89
C VAL A 123 12.97 4.43 8.85
N CYS A 124 13.02 5.48 8.04
CA CYS A 124 14.20 5.89 7.27
C CYS A 124 14.15 7.39 6.98
N THR A 125 15.32 7.96 6.65
CA THR A 125 15.43 9.34 6.13
C THR A 125 16.45 9.38 5.01
N SER A 126 16.30 10.27 4.03
CA SER A 126 17.36 10.57 3.05
C SER A 126 17.70 12.05 3.09
N PRO A 127 18.97 12.45 3.35
CA PRO A 127 20.05 11.58 3.81
C PRO A 127 19.75 10.97 5.18
N ALA A 128 20.40 9.85 5.51
CA ALA A 128 20.26 9.19 6.80
C ALA A 128 20.64 10.14 7.96
N THR A 129 19.79 10.17 9.00
CA THR A 129 20.03 10.95 10.23
C THR A 129 20.05 10.08 11.47
N THR A 130 20.71 10.55 12.54
CA THR A 130 20.73 9.87 13.85
C THR A 130 19.38 9.85 14.54
N SER A 131 18.50 10.78 14.22
CA SER A 131 17.11 10.84 14.68
C SER A 131 16.14 10.00 13.82
N GLY A 132 16.49 9.67 12.58
CA GLY A 132 15.64 8.98 11.60
C GLY A 132 16.00 7.52 11.34
N GLY A 133 16.63 6.84 12.30
CA GLY A 133 16.98 5.42 12.21
C GLY A 133 18.38 5.11 11.69
N ASN A 134 19.23 6.10 11.40
CA ASN A 134 20.58 5.87 10.85
C ASN A 134 20.61 5.09 9.52
N ILE A 135 19.50 4.99 8.80
CA ILE A 135 19.43 4.35 7.48
C ILE A 135 18.87 5.30 6.43
N ASP A 136 19.41 5.20 5.23
CA ASP A 136 18.90 5.92 4.06
C ASP A 136 17.64 5.24 3.53
N CYS A 137 16.64 5.99 3.07
CA CYS A 137 15.47 5.40 2.41
C CYS A 137 15.83 4.75 1.06
N GLY A 138 16.99 5.05 0.50
CA GLY A 138 17.43 4.61 -0.81
C GLY A 138 16.97 5.58 -1.91
N THR A 139 17.68 5.56 -3.03
CA THR A 139 17.44 6.48 -4.16
C THR A 139 16.20 6.13 -4.99
N GLY A 140 15.64 4.94 -4.81
CA GLY A 140 14.45 4.47 -5.54
C GLY A 140 13.13 4.72 -4.83
N PHE A 141 13.12 5.45 -3.71
CA PHE A 141 11.90 5.91 -3.06
C PHE A 141 11.46 7.25 -3.64
N SER A 142 10.19 7.41 -4.02
CA SER A 142 9.61 8.71 -4.37
C SER A 142 8.12 8.84 -4.05
N VAL A 143 7.70 10.07 -3.80
CA VAL A 143 6.29 10.47 -3.61
C VAL A 143 5.96 11.58 -4.61
N ASP A 144 5.20 11.26 -5.66
CA ASP A 144 4.69 12.23 -6.62
C ASP A 144 3.20 12.49 -6.37
N LYS A 145 2.91 13.65 -5.76
CA LYS A 145 1.53 14.07 -5.47
C LYS A 145 0.80 14.66 -6.67
N VAL A 146 1.50 14.98 -7.76
CA VAL A 146 0.91 15.46 -9.01
C VAL A 146 0.49 14.29 -9.88
N GLU A 147 1.35 13.29 -10.04
CA GLU A 147 1.06 12.04 -10.76
C GLU A 147 0.28 11.03 -9.91
N GLN A 148 0.08 11.33 -8.62
CA GLN A 148 -0.62 10.48 -7.64
C GLN A 148 0.00 9.08 -7.54
N GLU A 149 1.33 9.04 -7.48
CA GLU A 149 2.13 7.82 -7.47
C GLU A 149 3.13 7.83 -6.30
N ILE A 150 3.29 6.67 -5.66
CA ILE A 150 4.39 6.43 -4.72
C ILE A 150 5.15 5.20 -5.18
N ILE A 151 6.46 5.36 -5.33
CA ILE A 151 7.37 4.28 -5.74
C ILE A 151 8.21 3.87 -4.55
N PHE A 152 8.20 2.58 -4.26
CA PHE A 152 9.20 1.90 -3.44
C PHE A 152 10.05 1.03 -4.37
N SER A 153 11.32 1.38 -4.57
CA SER A 153 12.26 0.61 -5.39
C SER A 153 13.54 0.38 -4.62
N ASN A 154 13.70 -0.84 -4.10
CA ASN A 154 14.74 -1.21 -3.13
C ASN A 154 14.83 -0.24 -1.95
N THR A 155 13.67 0.29 -1.53
CA THR A 155 13.58 1.25 -0.42
C THR A 155 13.87 0.53 0.88
N THR A 156 14.71 1.10 1.74
CA THR A 156 15.09 0.45 3.01
C THR A 156 14.55 1.21 4.21
N VAL A 157 14.02 0.46 5.18
CA VAL A 157 13.58 0.97 6.48
C VAL A 157 14.15 0.09 7.59
N ILE A 158 14.48 0.68 8.73
CA ILE A 158 15.06 -0.02 9.88
C ILE A 158 14.07 -0.06 11.02
N ASN A 159 13.97 -1.24 11.65
CA ASN A 159 13.17 -1.44 12.85
C ASN A 159 13.80 -0.69 14.03
N VAL A 160 13.01 0.13 14.72
CA VAL A 160 13.49 1.00 15.81
C VAL A 160 13.87 0.26 17.08
N GLU A 161 13.43 -1.00 17.23
CA GLU A 161 13.67 -1.81 18.44
C GLU A 161 14.81 -2.81 18.27
N ASN A 162 14.89 -3.45 17.10
CA ASN A 162 15.81 -4.58 16.87
C ASN A 162 16.84 -4.34 15.75
N GLU A 163 16.83 -3.16 15.12
CA GLU A 163 17.74 -2.75 14.04
C GLU A 163 17.69 -3.61 12.77
N ASN A 164 16.73 -4.54 12.65
CA ASN A 164 16.54 -5.30 11.42
C ASN A 164 16.05 -4.39 10.30
N VAL A 165 16.54 -4.64 9.10
CA VAL A 165 16.18 -3.87 7.91
C VAL A 165 15.13 -4.63 7.09
N LEU A 166 14.10 -3.90 6.65
CA LEU A 166 13.20 -4.32 5.59
C LEU A 166 13.54 -3.58 4.29
N THR A 167 13.51 -4.32 3.18
CA THR A 167 13.51 -3.75 1.84
C THR A 167 12.09 -3.82 1.27
N MET A 168 11.59 -2.68 0.82
CA MET A 168 10.26 -2.45 0.29
C MET A 168 10.33 -2.26 -1.23
N ASN A 169 9.45 -2.96 -1.96
CA ASN A 169 9.30 -2.83 -3.41
C ASN A 169 7.82 -2.79 -3.81
N GLY A 170 7.40 -1.76 -4.52
CA GLY A 170 6.00 -1.63 -4.96
C GLY A 170 5.73 -0.27 -5.58
N VAL A 171 4.57 -0.17 -6.23
CA VAL A 171 4.04 1.09 -6.76
C VAL A 171 2.62 1.23 -6.23
N ILE A 172 2.31 2.40 -5.67
CA ILE A 172 0.98 2.76 -5.20
C ILE A 172 0.46 3.86 -6.10
N GLN A 173 -0.69 3.62 -6.72
CA GLN A 173 -1.38 4.58 -7.57
C GLN A 173 -2.73 4.91 -6.94
N TYR A 174 -3.04 6.20 -6.80
CA TYR A 174 -4.24 6.67 -6.10
C TYR A 174 -5.04 7.72 -6.85
N ASN A 175 -5.09 7.56 -8.18
CA ASN A 175 -5.89 8.35 -9.11
C ASN A 175 -7.33 7.85 -9.26
#